data_AF-A0A0M0LDE1-F1
#
_entry.id   AF-A0A0M0LDE1-F1
#
_cell.length_a   1.000
_cell.length_b   1.000
_cell.length_c   1.000
_cell.angle_alpha   90.00
_cell.angle_beta   90.00
_cell.angle_gamma   90.00
#
_symmetry.space_group_name_H-M   'P 1'
#
loop_
_entity.id
_entity.type
_entity.pdbx_description
1 polymer ?
#
loop_
_entity_poly.entity_id
_entity_poly.type
_entity_poly.pdbx_seq_one_letter_code
_entity_poly.pdbx_strand_id
1 'polypeptide(L)'
;MAFNNPRWRRFVSAHLLKRVEPIAGSIVYCKLLGLPNRIIGTPDHTGIYVGRKRVIELNGNEKIIEVDYYNFLNGSSVRSGTELYVACDMNGNVLYDPAIARRAIAARNTHNGYHLIRNNCHMFTSRCIKGTNNDPLDATFKNVERNIKKHFGVPMISWRTVKQ
;
A
#
# COMPACT_ATOMS: atom_id res chain seq x y z
N MET A 1 24.08 29.90 7.35
CA MET A 1 23.13 29.58 8.43
C MET A 1 21.80 30.24 8.11
N ALA A 2 20.80 29.50 7.61
CA ALA A 2 19.50 30.10 7.21
C ALA A 2 18.31 29.12 7.34
N PHE A 3 18.24 28.31 8.41
CA PHE A 3 17.19 27.31 8.61
C PHE A 3 16.30 27.55 9.84
N ASN A 4 16.11 28.80 10.26
CA ASN A 4 15.33 29.09 11.48
C ASN A 4 14.26 30.18 11.29
N ASN A 5 13.56 30.18 10.15
CA ASN A 5 12.41 31.07 9.92
C ASN A 5 11.07 30.28 10.03
N PRO A 6 10.21 30.59 11.03
CA PRO A 6 8.96 29.87 11.31
C PRO A 6 7.93 29.88 10.16
N ARG A 7 7.98 30.88 9.27
CA ARG A 7 7.03 31.00 8.15
C ARG A 7 7.20 29.88 7.13
N TRP A 8 8.41 29.41 6.88
CA TRP A 8 8.68 28.33 5.92
C TRP A 8 8.26 26.94 6.44
N ARG A 9 8.29 26.72 7.76
CA ARG A 9 7.79 25.46 8.36
C ARG A 9 6.29 25.27 8.14
N ARG A 10 5.51 26.37 8.14
CA ARG A 10 4.04 26.33 7.96
C ARG A 10 3.62 25.96 6.54
N PHE A 11 4.33 26.46 5.53
CA PHE A 11 4.02 26.16 4.11
C PHE A 11 4.45 24.75 3.70
N VAL A 12 5.60 24.26 4.19
CA VAL A 12 6.05 22.90 3.95
C VAL A 12 5.13 21.89 4.66
N SER A 13 4.69 22.19 5.89
CA SER A 13 3.80 21.31 6.66
C SER A 13 2.39 21.16 6.04
N ALA A 14 1.80 22.23 5.51
CA ALA A 14 0.44 22.19 4.96
C ALA A 14 0.29 21.34 3.68
N HIS A 15 1.32 21.28 2.83
CA HIS A 15 1.33 20.42 1.64
C HIS A 15 1.63 18.94 1.95
N LEU A 16 2.32 18.67 3.08
CA LEU A 16 2.67 17.33 3.54
C LEU A 16 1.52 16.63 4.29
N LEU A 17 0.58 17.40 4.87
CA LEU A 17 -0.55 16.89 5.67
C LEU A 17 -1.84 16.67 4.87
N LYS A 18 -1.83 16.92 3.56
CA LYS A 18 -3.06 16.82 2.75
C LYS A 18 -3.43 15.34 2.58
N ARG A 19 -4.50 14.90 3.24
CA ARG A 19 -5.11 13.58 3.02
C ARG A 19 -5.50 13.46 1.55
N VAL A 20 -5.17 12.33 0.93
CA VAL A 20 -5.38 12.11 -0.50
C VAL A 20 -6.47 11.05 -0.70
N GLU A 21 -7.27 11.19 -1.75
CA GLU A 21 -8.22 10.16 -2.15
C GLU A 21 -7.56 9.21 -3.16
N PRO A 22 -7.52 7.90 -2.90
CA PRO A 22 -6.91 6.94 -3.82
C PRO A 22 -7.73 6.83 -5.12
N ILE A 23 -7.04 6.44 -6.20
CA ILE A 23 -7.63 6.24 -7.52
C ILE A 23 -7.54 4.74 -7.84
N ALA A 24 -8.59 4.16 -8.44
CA ALA A 24 -8.61 2.73 -8.74
C ALA A 24 -7.33 2.30 -9.48
N GLY A 25 -6.64 1.30 -8.94
CA GLY A 25 -5.34 0.84 -9.41
C GLY A 25 -4.15 1.40 -8.63
N SER A 26 -4.38 2.27 -7.65
CA SER A 26 -3.34 2.71 -6.71
C SER A 26 -3.04 1.66 -5.66
N ILE A 27 -1.78 1.59 -5.23
CA ILE A 27 -1.34 0.72 -4.16
C ILE A 27 -1.60 1.41 -2.83
N VAL A 28 -2.18 0.67 -1.88
CA VAL A 28 -2.40 1.13 -0.51
C VAL A 28 -1.73 0.21 0.50
N TYR A 29 -1.42 0.76 1.68
CA TYR A 29 -0.98 -0.06 2.81
C TYR A 29 -1.45 0.48 4.15
N CYS A 30 -1.43 -0.38 5.18
CA CYS A 30 -1.56 0.01 6.58
C CYS A 30 -0.45 -0.60 7.43
N LYS A 31 -0.17 0.05 8.57
CA LYS A 31 0.83 -0.41 9.54
C LYS A 31 0.27 -1.53 10.41
N LEU A 32 1.15 -2.34 10.97
CA LEU A 32 0.83 -3.33 12.00
C LEU A 32 1.24 -2.83 13.41
N LEU A 33 0.49 -3.20 14.45
CA LEU A 33 0.78 -2.87 15.86
C LEU A 33 1.89 -3.75 16.42
N GLY A 34 2.79 -3.13 17.19
CA GLY A 34 3.46 -3.84 18.28
C GLY A 34 4.91 -4.26 18.10
N LEU A 35 5.78 -3.47 17.47
CA LEU A 35 7.23 -3.54 17.78
C LEU A 35 7.83 -2.13 17.95
N PRO A 36 8.48 -1.82 19.09
CA PRO A 36 8.85 -0.46 19.51
C PRO A 36 10.07 0.12 18.78
N ASN A 37 10.61 -0.57 17.78
CA ASN A 37 11.72 -0.08 16.99
C ASN A 37 11.36 -0.19 15.51
N ARG A 38 11.53 0.94 14.81
CA ARG A 38 11.59 1.04 13.35
C ARG A 38 12.82 0.29 12.83
N ILE A 39 12.90 -1.01 13.11
CA ILE A 39 13.85 -1.92 12.48
C ILE A 39 13.30 -2.18 11.09
N ILE A 40 14.17 -2.01 10.11
CA ILE A 40 13.98 -2.39 8.71
C ILE A 40 13.28 -3.76 8.66
N GLY A 41 12.02 -3.80 8.21
CA GLY A 41 11.30 -5.06 7.96
C GLY A 41 10.13 -5.43 8.88
N THR A 42 9.52 -4.52 9.65
CA THR A 42 8.21 -4.81 10.26
C THR A 42 7.12 -4.92 9.19
N PRO A 43 6.13 -5.83 9.35
CA PRO A 43 5.26 -6.19 8.24
C PRO A 43 4.27 -5.04 8.03
N ASP A 44 4.27 -4.43 6.85
CA ASP A 44 3.19 -3.58 6.39
C ASP A 44 2.16 -4.48 5.69
N HIS A 45 0.88 -4.12 5.70
CA HIS A 45 -0.12 -4.87 4.94
C HIS A 45 -0.51 -4.10 3.69
N THR A 46 -0.31 -4.68 2.52
CA THR A 46 -0.57 -4.03 1.22
C THR A 46 -1.81 -4.56 0.53
N GLY A 47 -2.45 -3.69 -0.26
CA GLY A 47 -3.56 -4.05 -1.14
C GLY A 47 -3.67 -3.11 -2.34
N ILE A 48 -4.63 -3.42 -3.21
CA ILE A 48 -4.95 -2.62 -4.38
C ILE A 48 -6.29 -1.92 -4.17
N TYR A 49 -6.30 -0.59 -4.23
CA TYR A 49 -7.56 0.15 -4.20
C TYR A 49 -8.30 -0.03 -5.52
N VAL A 50 -9.60 -0.34 -5.46
CA VAL A 50 -10.44 -0.63 -6.64
C VAL A 50 -11.64 0.30 -6.79
N GLY A 51 -11.65 1.42 -6.04
CA GLY A 51 -12.74 2.40 -6.06
C GLY A 51 -13.74 2.21 -4.92
N ARG A 52 -14.60 3.22 -4.71
CA ARG A 52 -15.73 3.17 -3.75
C ARG A 52 -15.33 2.76 -2.33
N LYS A 53 -14.16 3.21 -1.85
CA LYS A 53 -13.60 2.83 -0.54
C LYS A 53 -13.38 1.31 -0.37
N ARG A 54 -13.13 0.60 -1.48
CA ARG A 54 -12.86 -0.84 -1.50
C ARG A 54 -11.41 -1.12 -1.86
N VAL A 55 -10.84 -2.10 -1.18
CA VAL A 55 -9.48 -2.59 -1.37
C VAL A 55 -9.53 -4.09 -1.60
N ILE A 56 -8.81 -4.57 -2.59
CA ILE A 56 -8.56 -6.00 -2.76
C ILE A 56 -7.24 -6.34 -2.08
N GLU A 57 -7.29 -7.32 -1.19
CA GLU A 57 -6.15 -7.80 -0.43
C GLU A 57 -6.09 -9.33 -0.48
N LEU A 58 -4.91 -9.88 -0.21
CA LEU A 58 -4.79 -11.27 0.21
C LEU A 58 -4.82 -11.30 1.74
N ASN A 59 -5.82 -11.97 2.32
CA ASN A 59 -5.99 -12.03 3.77
C ASN A 59 -5.11 -13.11 4.43
N GLY A 60 -5.19 -13.20 5.76
CA GLY A 60 -4.43 -14.20 6.54
C GLY A 60 -4.81 -15.67 6.28
N ASN A 61 -5.92 -15.92 5.58
CA ASN A 61 -6.41 -17.25 5.20
C ASN A 61 -6.14 -17.56 3.72
N GLU A 62 -5.15 -16.90 3.11
CA GLU A 62 -4.72 -17.12 1.71
C GLU A 62 -5.81 -16.86 0.65
N LYS A 63 -6.84 -16.09 1.02
CA LYS A 63 -7.93 -15.74 0.12
C LYS A 63 -7.79 -14.31 -0.36
N ILE A 64 -7.90 -14.12 -1.67
CA ILE A 64 -7.98 -12.79 -2.28
C ILE A 64 -9.42 -12.30 -2.12
N ILE A 65 -9.61 -11.31 -1.26
CA ILE A 65 -10.91 -10.77 -0.90
C ILE A 65 -10.98 -9.28 -1.15
N GLU A 66 -12.19 -8.78 -1.31
CA GLU A 66 -12.46 -7.34 -1.36
C GLU A 66 -13.03 -6.89 -0.02
N VAL A 67 -12.42 -5.87 0.57
CA VAL A 67 -12.75 -5.31 1.88
C VAL A 67 -12.95 -3.81 1.78
N ASP A 68 -13.71 -3.24 2.71
CA ASP A 68 -13.72 -1.79 2.92
C ASP A 68 -12.48 -1.34 3.72
N TYR A 69 -12.33 -0.03 3.92
CA TYR A 69 -11.22 0.52 4.71
C TYR A 69 -11.21 0.03 6.16
N TYR A 70 -12.37 -0.16 6.79
CA TYR A 70 -12.45 -0.61 8.17
C TYR A 70 -11.87 -2.02 8.29
N ASN A 71 -12.31 -2.94 7.45
CA ASN A 71 -11.84 -4.32 7.39
C ASN A 71 -10.39 -4.41 6.90
N PHE A 72 -9.96 -3.54 5.98
CA PHE A 72 -8.55 -3.44 5.61
C PHE A 72 -7.66 -3.04 6.80
N LEU A 73 -8.12 -2.15 7.67
CA LEU A 73 -7.37 -1.67 8.83
C LEU A 73 -7.47 -2.56 10.07
N ASN A 74 -8.55 -3.34 10.21
CA ASN A 74 -8.89 -4.10 11.42
C ASN A 74 -9.05 -5.61 11.20
N GLY A 75 -8.85 -6.10 9.97
CA GLY A 75 -9.08 -7.52 9.61
C GLY A 75 -8.13 -8.54 10.24
N SER A 76 -7.23 -8.10 11.13
CA SER A 76 -6.39 -8.97 11.96
C SER A 76 -5.90 -8.20 13.19
N SER A 77 -5.69 -8.89 14.31
CA SER A 77 -5.25 -8.30 15.59
C SER A 77 -3.87 -7.64 15.53
N VAL A 78 -3.08 -7.97 14.51
CA VAL A 78 -1.78 -7.33 14.27
C VAL A 78 -1.91 -6.03 13.48
N ARG A 79 -3.05 -5.70 12.85
CA ARG A 79 -3.20 -4.44 12.10
C ARG A 79 -3.47 -3.27 13.03
N SER A 80 -2.95 -2.09 12.71
CA SER A 80 -3.04 -0.95 13.63
C SER A 80 -4.38 -0.29 13.76
N GLY A 81 -5.32 -0.55 12.85
CA GLY A 81 -6.61 0.12 12.88
C GLY A 81 -6.53 1.64 12.64
N THR A 82 -5.32 2.22 12.46
CA THR A 82 -5.12 3.67 12.51
C THR A 82 -5.19 4.32 11.14
N GLU A 83 -4.15 4.12 10.32
CA GLU A 83 -3.96 4.89 9.09
C GLU A 83 -3.83 3.99 7.85
N LEU A 84 -4.59 4.37 6.83
CA LEU A 84 -4.44 3.88 5.46
C LEU A 84 -3.58 4.87 4.68
N TYR A 85 -2.60 4.37 3.94
CA TYR A 85 -1.72 5.16 3.09
C TYR A 85 -1.87 4.75 1.63
N VAL A 86 -1.63 5.70 0.72
CA VAL A 86 -1.60 5.48 -0.73
C VAL A 86 -0.26 5.95 -1.31
N ALA A 87 0.23 5.26 -2.35
CA ALA A 87 1.46 5.62 -3.04
C ALA A 87 1.25 6.87 -3.92
N CYS A 88 2.03 7.91 -3.68
CA CYS A 88 2.10 9.10 -4.53
C CYS A 88 3.52 9.34 -5.08
N ASP A 89 3.62 10.16 -6.13
CA ASP A 89 4.88 10.80 -6.52
C ASP A 89 5.30 11.87 -5.50
N MET A 90 6.48 12.47 -5.69
CA MET A 90 7.00 13.52 -4.80
C MET A 90 6.18 14.81 -4.83
N ASN A 91 5.38 15.04 -5.88
CA ASN A 91 4.46 16.18 -5.97
C ASN A 91 3.13 15.91 -5.23
N GLY A 92 2.89 14.66 -4.82
CA GLY A 92 1.67 14.23 -4.15
C GLY A 92 0.58 13.70 -5.08
N ASN A 93 0.87 13.52 -6.36
CA ASN A 93 -0.06 12.89 -7.30
C ASN A 93 -0.13 11.39 -7.02
N VAL A 94 -1.34 10.84 -6.93
CA VAL A 94 -1.53 9.40 -6.73
C VAL A 94 -0.94 8.62 -7.89
N LEU A 95 -0.15 7.60 -7.58
CA LEU A 95 0.32 6.63 -8.56
C LEU A 95 -0.76 5.56 -8.74
N TYR A 96 -1.33 5.46 -9.94
CA TYR A 96 -2.37 4.49 -10.25
C TYR A 96 -2.25 4.01 -11.69
N ASP A 97 -2.67 2.77 -11.92
CA ASP A 97 -2.81 2.19 -13.26
C ASP A 97 -4.07 1.32 -13.29
N PRO A 98 -5.06 1.61 -14.16
CA PRO A 98 -6.26 0.80 -14.30
C PRO A 98 -5.99 -0.69 -14.57
N ALA A 99 -4.86 -1.04 -15.19
CA ALA A 99 -4.46 -2.42 -15.41
C ALA A 99 -4.16 -3.16 -14.10
N ILE A 100 -3.62 -2.48 -13.09
CA ILE A 100 -3.39 -3.03 -11.74
C ILE A 100 -4.73 -3.37 -11.10
N ALA A 101 -5.72 -2.47 -11.18
CA ALA A 101 -7.08 -2.71 -10.68
C ALA A 101 -7.73 -3.91 -11.37
N ARG A 102 -7.67 -3.97 -12.71
CA ARG A 102 -8.22 -5.10 -13.48
C ARG A 102 -7.63 -6.43 -13.05
N ARG A 103 -6.31 -6.50 -12.86
CA ARG A 103 -5.63 -7.73 -12.38
C ARG A 103 -6.06 -8.13 -10.97
N ALA A 104 -6.20 -7.15 -10.06
CA ALA A 104 -6.67 -7.42 -8.71
C ALA A 104 -8.12 -7.94 -8.70
N ILE A 105 -9.01 -7.32 -9.49
CA ILE A 105 -10.43 -7.73 -9.62
C ILE A 105 -10.53 -9.13 -10.21
N ALA A 106 -9.77 -9.44 -11.25
CA ALA A 106 -9.76 -10.76 -11.89
C ALA A 106 -9.27 -11.87 -10.94
N ALA A 107 -8.37 -11.55 -10.01
CA ALA A 107 -7.86 -12.48 -9.01
C ALA A 107 -8.75 -12.62 -7.76
N ARG A 108 -9.82 -11.82 -7.64
CA ARG A 108 -10.72 -11.89 -6.48
C ARG A 108 -11.38 -13.27 -6.39
N ASN A 109 -11.54 -13.78 -5.17
CA ASN A 109 -12.11 -15.10 -4.87
C ASN A 109 -11.30 -16.31 -5.35
N THR A 110 -10.08 -16.13 -5.88
CA THR A 110 -9.18 -17.27 -6.12
C THR A 110 -8.49 -17.67 -4.81
N HIS A 111 -8.35 -18.98 -4.59
CA HIS A 111 -7.47 -19.53 -3.55
C HIS A 111 -6.07 -19.69 -4.11
N ASN A 112 -5.08 -19.02 -3.51
CA ASN A 112 -3.69 -19.38 -3.74
C ASN A 112 -3.38 -20.54 -2.80
N GLY A 113 -3.41 -21.78 -3.28
CA GLY A 113 -3.20 -22.98 -2.46
C GLY A 113 -1.75 -23.16 -1.96
N TYR A 114 -1.22 -22.20 -1.19
CA TYR A 114 0.15 -22.22 -0.70
C TYR A 114 0.22 -21.82 0.77
N HIS A 115 0.46 -22.84 1.61
CA HIS A 115 0.51 -22.82 3.07
C HIS A 115 1.35 -21.66 3.68
N LEU A 116 0.70 -20.83 4.52
CA LEU A 116 1.12 -20.15 5.78
C LEU A 116 2.64 -19.92 5.98
N ILE A 117 3.22 -18.72 6.18
CA ILE A 117 2.84 -17.50 6.93
C ILE A 117 3.80 -16.36 6.51
N ARG A 118 3.28 -15.12 6.49
CA ARG A 118 3.98 -13.83 6.29
C ARG A 118 4.69 -13.70 4.95
N ASN A 119 4.03 -12.98 4.02
CA ASN A 119 4.57 -12.24 2.86
C ASN A 119 3.75 -12.38 1.55
N ASN A 120 2.62 -13.10 1.57
CA ASN A 120 1.82 -13.29 0.36
C ASN A 120 1.02 -12.03 -0.08
N CYS A 121 0.70 -11.09 0.82
CA CYS A 121 -0.01 -9.85 0.44
C CYS A 121 0.85 -8.92 -0.43
N HIS A 122 2.16 -8.85 -0.14
CA HIS A 122 3.15 -8.15 -0.93
C HIS A 122 3.39 -8.83 -2.28
N MET A 123 3.42 -10.17 -2.31
CA MET A 123 3.51 -10.93 -3.56
C MET A 123 2.27 -10.71 -4.44
N PHE A 124 1.07 -10.79 -3.87
CA PHE A 124 -0.17 -10.49 -4.57
C PHE A 124 -0.16 -9.06 -5.14
N THR A 125 0.23 -8.08 -4.33
CA THR A 125 0.33 -6.68 -4.75
C THR A 125 1.35 -6.53 -5.88
N SER A 126 2.52 -7.15 -5.75
CA SER A 126 3.59 -7.15 -6.76
C SER A 126 3.19 -7.82 -8.06
N ARG A 127 2.45 -8.93 -8.01
CA ARG A 127 1.83 -9.57 -9.18
C ARG A 127 0.88 -8.63 -9.89
N CYS A 128 0.05 -7.92 -9.12
CA CYS A 128 -0.85 -6.93 -9.68
C CYS A 128 -0.09 -5.75 -10.29
N ILE A 129 1.07 -5.34 -9.75
CA ILE A 129 1.90 -4.29 -10.35
C ILE A 129 2.53 -4.79 -11.65
N LYS A 130 3.31 -5.89 -11.59
CA LYS A 130 4.11 -6.40 -12.71
C LYS A 130 3.29 -7.00 -13.85
N GLY A 131 2.12 -7.56 -13.55
CA GLY A 131 1.32 -8.30 -14.53
C GLY A 131 1.88 -9.68 -14.90
N THR A 132 2.87 -10.17 -14.17
CA THR A 132 3.52 -11.48 -14.37
C THR A 132 3.44 -12.33 -13.10
N ASN A 133 3.82 -13.61 -13.17
CA ASN A 133 3.86 -14.52 -12.03
C ASN A 133 4.68 -13.99 -10.83
N ASN A 134 4.36 -14.53 -9.65
CA ASN A 134 5.02 -14.19 -8.39
C ASN A 134 6.51 -14.55 -8.44
N ASP A 135 7.35 -13.65 -7.94
CA ASP A 135 8.75 -13.93 -7.63
C ASP A 135 8.86 -14.07 -6.10
N PRO A 136 9.52 -15.11 -5.55
CA PRO A 136 9.77 -15.21 -4.11
C PRO A 136 10.38 -13.95 -3.49
N LEU A 137 11.14 -13.17 -4.27
CA LEU A 137 11.69 -11.89 -3.83
C LEU A 137 10.59 -10.86 -3.52
N ASP A 138 9.42 -10.91 -4.14
CA ASP A 138 8.30 -9.96 -3.95
C ASP A 138 7.62 -10.03 -2.57
N ALA A 139 8.13 -10.90 -1.70
CA ALA A 139 7.65 -11.14 -0.36
C ALA A 139 7.73 -9.91 0.58
N THR A 140 8.46 -8.85 0.24
CA THR A 140 8.69 -7.73 1.18
C THR A 140 8.05 -6.42 0.76
N PHE A 141 7.72 -5.56 1.72
CA PHE A 141 7.28 -4.19 1.44
C PHE A 141 8.29 -3.42 0.59
N LYS A 142 9.59 -3.59 0.86
CA LYS A 142 10.68 -3.01 0.05
C LYS A 142 10.61 -3.45 -1.41
N ASN A 143 10.20 -4.69 -1.68
CA ASN A 143 10.00 -5.17 -3.03
C ASN A 143 8.76 -4.58 -3.70
N VAL A 144 7.67 -4.40 -2.95
CA VAL A 144 6.49 -3.64 -3.43
C VAL A 144 6.91 -2.23 -3.82
N GLU A 145 7.67 -1.52 -2.97
CA GLU A 145 8.19 -0.19 -3.29
C GLU A 145 9.09 -0.18 -4.54
N ARG A 146 9.96 -1.19 -4.69
CA ARG A 146 10.79 -1.34 -5.90
C ARG A 146 9.91 -1.53 -7.14
N ASN A 147 8.89 -2.37 -7.05
CA ASN A 147 7.98 -2.67 -8.15
C ASN A 147 7.14 -1.43 -8.52
N ILE A 148 6.64 -0.66 -7.56
CA ILE A 148 5.97 0.63 -7.80
C ILE A 148 6.90 1.58 -8.56
N LYS A 149 8.12 1.82 -8.04
CA LYS A 149 9.08 2.73 -8.66
C LYS A 149 9.41 2.34 -10.11
N LYS A 150 9.64 1.05 -10.35
CA LYS A 150 9.92 0.52 -11.69
C LYS A 150 8.72 0.69 -12.62
N HIS A 151 7.51 0.37 -12.15
CA HIS A 151 6.29 0.43 -12.97
C HIS A 151 5.91 1.85 -13.37
N PHE A 152 5.99 2.79 -12.44
CA PHE A 152 5.58 4.18 -12.67
C PHE A 152 6.74 5.10 -13.11
N GLY A 153 7.97 4.58 -13.20
CA GLY A 153 9.13 5.38 -13.60
C GLY A 153 9.48 6.50 -12.61
N VAL A 154 9.18 6.31 -11.32
CA VAL A 154 9.42 7.33 -10.28
C VAL A 154 10.66 7.01 -9.44
N PRO A 155 11.48 8.02 -9.08
CA PRO A 155 12.69 7.77 -8.29
C PRO A 155 12.39 7.45 -6.83
N MET A 156 11.28 7.99 -6.30
CA MET A 156 10.87 7.88 -4.90
C MET A 156 9.35 7.82 -4.79
N ILE A 157 8.86 7.20 -3.70
CA ILE A 157 7.45 7.13 -3.35
C ILE A 157 7.21 8.06 -2.16
N SER A 158 6.19 8.91 -2.26
CA SER A 158 5.65 9.67 -1.15
C SER A 158 4.38 8.96 -0.66
N TRP A 159 4.47 8.21 0.44
CA TRP A 159 3.29 7.60 1.06
C TRP A 159 2.46 8.66 1.77
N ARG A 160 1.19 8.82 1.39
CA ARG A 160 0.29 9.83 1.97
C ARG A 160 -0.93 9.19 2.60
N THR A 161 -1.40 9.76 3.71
CA THR A 161 -2.59 9.27 4.42
C THR A 161 -3.84 9.46 3.57
N VAL A 162 -4.71 8.45 3.56
CA VAL A 162 -5.98 8.46 2.82
C VAL A 162 -7.04 9.24 3.59
N LYS A 163 -7.92 9.94 2.86
CA LYS A 163 -9.16 10.49 3.42
C LYS A 163 -10.15 9.34 3.66
N GLN A 164 -10.40 9.02 4.94
CA GLN A 164 -11.33 7.97 5.37
C GLN A 164 -12.78 8.47 5.32
#